data_AF-A0A1E5L8A6-F1
#
_entry.id   AF-A0A1E5L8A6-F1
#
_cell.length_a   1.000
_cell.length_b   1.000
_cell.length_c   1.000
_cell.angle_alpha   90.00
_cell.angle_beta   90.00
_cell.angle_gamma   90.00
#
_symmetry.space_group_name_H-M   'P 1'
#
loop_
_entity.id
_entity.type
_entity.pdbx_description
1 polymer ?
#
loop_
_entity_poly.entity_id
_entity_poly.type
_entity_poly.pdbx_seq_one_letter_code
_entity_poly.pdbx_strand_id
1 'polypeptide(L)'
;MDYKIRNLKNSDVFKMSKILKAMNLKLDAKQFMEKFSEKDIAEKQMQFGLEMIKTALENLHLAENEVNEFLGGLIGITGEEFAELDIEVGMQVTAQFKELKGIKAFFQLVSKSMK
;
A
#
# COMPACT_ATOMS: atom_id res chain seq x y z
N MET A 1 -17.12 -11.67 7.21
CA MET A 1 -17.74 -11.08 5.99
C MET A 1 -16.67 -11.07 4.92
N ASP A 2 -17.00 -11.45 3.68
CA ASP A 2 -16.02 -11.42 2.58
C ASP A 2 -16.11 -10.07 1.87
N TYR A 3 -15.06 -9.25 2.00
CA TYR A 3 -15.02 -7.92 1.38
C TYR A 3 -14.41 -8.04 -0.01
N LYS A 4 -15.12 -7.51 -1.01
CA LYS A 4 -14.64 -7.49 -2.39
C LYS A 4 -13.95 -6.17 -2.71
N ILE A 5 -12.65 -6.26 -2.99
CA ILE A 5 -11.88 -5.08 -3.40
C ILE A 5 -12.28 -4.57 -4.80
N ARG A 6 -12.42 -3.25 -4.95
CA ARG A 6 -12.64 -2.61 -6.26
C ARG A 6 -11.34 -2.45 -7.04
N ASN A 7 -11.46 -2.25 -8.35
CA ASN A 7 -10.32 -1.86 -9.19
C ASN A 7 -9.76 -0.49 -8.79
N LEU A 8 -8.45 -0.35 -8.97
CA LEU A 8 -7.72 0.92 -8.82
C LEU A 8 -8.17 1.94 -9.85
N LYS A 9 -8.26 3.20 -9.41
CA LYS A 9 -8.57 4.37 -10.23
C LYS A 9 -7.36 5.30 -10.27
N ASN A 10 -7.28 6.17 -11.29
CA ASN A 10 -6.20 7.15 -11.40
C ASN A 10 -6.11 8.07 -10.17
N SER A 11 -7.25 8.42 -9.56
CA SER A 11 -7.31 9.22 -8.33
C SER A 11 -6.60 8.56 -7.15
N ASP A 12 -6.57 7.23 -7.11
CA ASP A 12 -5.96 6.46 -6.02
C ASP A 12 -4.43 6.63 -5.99
N VAL A 13 -3.82 6.96 -7.14
CA VAL A 13 -2.37 7.26 -7.23
C VAL A 13 -2.04 8.48 -6.39
N PHE A 14 -2.87 9.52 -6.44
CA PHE A 14 -2.67 10.74 -5.66
C PHE A 14 -2.95 10.54 -4.18
N LYS A 15 -3.93 9.69 -3.84
CA LYS A 15 -4.20 9.33 -2.44
C LYS A 15 -3.01 8.57 -1.83
N MET A 16 -2.55 7.53 -2.52
CA MET A 16 -1.41 6.73 -2.08
C MET A 16 -0.12 7.57 -2.02
N SER A 17 0.15 8.46 -2.98
CA SER A 17 1.36 9.30 -2.93
C SER A 17 1.35 10.28 -1.76
N LYS A 18 0.19 10.81 -1.36
CA LYS A 18 0.05 11.63 -0.15
C LYS A 18 0.30 10.81 1.11
N ILE A 19 -0.30 9.62 1.22
CA ILE A 19 -0.11 8.71 2.35
C ILE A 19 1.38 8.39 2.54
N LEU A 20 2.06 8.01 1.46
CA LEU A 20 3.48 7.66 1.52
C LEU A 20 4.35 8.88 1.85
N LYS A 21 4.01 10.08 1.37
CA LYS A 21 4.69 11.33 1.77
C LYS A 21 4.47 11.63 3.26
N ALA A 22 3.25 11.46 3.77
CA ALA A 22 2.92 11.67 5.18
C ALA A 22 3.71 10.72 6.10
N MET A 23 3.88 9.46 5.67
CA MET A 23 4.73 8.48 6.36
C MET A 23 6.23 8.68 6.15
N ASN A 24 6.66 9.74 5.45
CA ASN A 24 8.04 10.00 5.06
C ASN A 24 8.72 8.82 4.32
N LEU A 25 7.92 8.02 3.60
CA LEU A 25 8.40 6.88 2.83
C LEU A 25 8.89 7.34 1.47
N LYS A 26 10.13 7.00 1.11
CA LYS A 26 10.66 7.20 -0.24
C LYS A 26 10.50 5.92 -1.04
N LEU A 27 9.57 5.90 -1.99
CA LEU A 27 9.48 4.81 -2.96
C LEU A 27 10.50 5.02 -4.08
N ASP A 28 11.59 4.25 -4.07
CA ASP A 28 12.40 4.09 -5.28
C ASP A 28 11.65 3.18 -6.28
N ALA A 29 11.19 3.79 -7.37
CA ALA A 29 10.48 3.15 -8.47
C ALA A 29 11.24 1.94 -9.05
N LYS A 30 12.57 2.00 -9.11
CA LYS A 30 13.39 0.90 -9.67
C LYS A 30 13.35 -0.32 -8.75
N GLN A 31 13.54 -0.09 -7.46
CA GLN A 31 13.55 -1.15 -6.44
C GLN A 31 12.16 -1.76 -6.22
N PHE A 32 11.08 -1.00 -6.44
CA PHE A 32 9.72 -1.53 -6.34
C PHE A 32 9.32 -2.39 -7.56
N MET A 33 9.84 -2.05 -8.76
CA MET A 33 9.57 -2.81 -9.98
C MET A 33 10.31 -4.14 -10.07
N GLU A 34 11.53 -4.21 -9.54
CA GLU A 34 12.31 -5.45 -9.44
C GLU A 34 11.63 -6.49 -8.51
N LYS A 35 10.82 -6.05 -7.54
CA LYS A 35 10.10 -6.92 -6.59
C LYS A 35 8.90 -7.69 -7.17
N PHE A 36 8.31 -7.24 -8.29
CA PHE A 36 7.18 -7.92 -8.96
C PHE A 36 7.62 -8.84 -10.11
N SER A 37 8.93 -9.00 -10.30
CA SER A 37 9.54 -9.86 -11.30
C SER A 37 10.40 -10.87 -10.54
N GLU A 38 9.95 -12.12 -10.43
CA GLU A 38 10.67 -13.17 -9.70
C GLU A 38 12.14 -13.29 -10.15
N LYS A 39 13.11 -13.38 -9.22
CA LYS A 39 13.53 -14.65 -8.57
C LYS A 39 14.86 -14.56 -7.78
N ASP A 40 15.63 -13.47 -7.87
CA ASP A 40 17.01 -13.46 -7.32
C ASP A 40 17.35 -12.26 -6.41
N ILE A 41 16.77 -12.13 -5.21
CA ILE A 41 17.16 -11.05 -4.28
C ILE A 41 16.92 -11.40 -2.79
N ALA A 42 17.13 -12.62 -2.29
CA ALA A 42 16.72 -12.96 -0.90
C ALA A 42 17.32 -12.04 0.21
N GLU A 43 18.60 -11.67 0.12
CA GLU A 43 19.28 -10.88 1.17
C GLU A 43 19.03 -9.37 1.08
N LYS A 44 19.05 -8.80 -0.14
CA LYS A 44 18.71 -7.38 -0.37
C LYS A 44 17.20 -7.11 -0.28
N GLN A 45 16.34 -8.11 -0.55
CA GLN A 45 14.89 -8.04 -0.33
C GLN A 45 14.56 -7.88 1.14
N MET A 46 15.25 -8.63 2.01
CA MET A 46 14.98 -8.64 3.43
C MET A 46 15.33 -7.29 4.07
N GLN A 47 16.51 -6.73 3.81
CA GLN A 47 16.90 -5.46 4.42
C GLN A 47 16.03 -4.28 3.99
N PHE A 48 15.77 -4.12 2.69
CA PHE A 48 14.95 -3.00 2.19
C PHE A 48 13.44 -3.21 2.45
N GLY A 49 12.96 -4.45 2.41
CA GLY A 49 11.61 -4.81 2.82
C GLY A 49 11.38 -4.53 4.31
N LEU A 50 12.34 -4.90 5.16
CA LEU A 50 12.31 -4.61 6.58
C LEU A 50 12.42 -3.12 6.87
N GLU A 51 13.24 -2.35 6.16
CA GLU A 51 13.29 -0.89 6.34
C GLU A 51 11.99 -0.20 5.92
N MET A 52 11.37 -0.64 4.81
CA MET A 52 10.07 -0.14 4.37
C MET A 52 8.95 -0.53 5.34
N ILE A 53 8.93 -1.78 5.81
CA ILE A 53 7.95 -2.26 6.79
C ILE A 53 8.17 -1.57 8.13
N LYS A 54 9.42 -1.44 8.59
CA LYS A 54 9.78 -0.75 9.83
C LYS A 54 9.40 0.72 9.77
N THR A 55 9.74 1.43 8.69
CA THR A 55 9.36 2.83 8.51
C THR A 55 7.84 2.96 8.36
N ALA A 56 7.18 2.05 7.64
CA ALA A 56 5.72 2.04 7.54
C ALA A 56 5.04 1.74 8.89
N LEU A 57 5.61 0.88 9.74
CA LEU A 57 5.10 0.59 11.09
C LEU A 57 5.38 1.74 12.05
N GLU A 58 6.59 2.28 12.03
CA GLU A 58 7.01 3.43 12.85
C GLU A 58 6.21 4.68 12.49
N ASN A 59 5.74 4.83 11.25
CA ASN A 59 4.99 5.98 10.78
C ASN A 59 3.53 5.65 10.44
N LEU A 60 3.05 4.43 10.73
CA LEU A 60 1.67 4.02 10.40
C LEU A 60 0.68 4.94 11.11
N HIS A 61 0.97 5.25 12.38
CA HIS A 61 0.19 6.16 13.21
C HIS A 61 0.13 7.60 12.66
N LEU A 62 1.10 8.01 11.83
CA LEU A 62 1.11 9.35 11.22
C LEU A 62 0.15 9.47 10.03
N ALA A 63 -0.26 8.34 9.45
CA ALA A 63 -1.15 8.29 8.31
C ALA A 63 -2.29 7.28 8.50
N GLU A 64 -2.61 6.93 9.76
CA GLU A 64 -3.55 5.88 10.10
C GLU A 64 -4.92 6.17 9.48
N ASN A 65 -5.40 7.40 9.66
CA ASN A 65 -6.67 7.85 9.10
C ASN A 65 -6.67 7.77 7.57
N GLU A 66 -5.62 8.24 6.91
CA GLU A 66 -5.53 8.23 5.45
C GLU A 66 -5.36 6.81 4.87
N VAL A 67 -4.66 5.93 5.57
CA VAL A 67 -4.54 4.50 5.22
C VAL A 67 -5.89 3.82 5.37
N ASN A 68 -6.60 4.04 6.47
CA ASN A 68 -7.92 3.47 6.72
C ASN A 68 -8.94 4.00 5.72
N GLU A 69 -8.97 5.30 5.43
CA GLU A 69 -9.81 5.88 4.37
C GLU A 69 -9.51 5.30 2.98
N PHE A 70 -8.23 5.06 2.69
CA PHE A 70 -7.83 4.47 1.42
C PHE A 70 -8.32 3.03 1.30
N LEU A 71 -8.00 2.18 2.28
CA LEU A 71 -8.34 0.76 2.26
C LEU A 71 -9.85 0.52 2.41
N GLY A 72 -10.51 1.27 3.31
CA GLY A 72 -11.98 1.28 3.43
C GLY A 72 -12.64 1.67 2.11
N GLY A 73 -12.15 2.75 1.48
CA GLY A 73 -12.62 3.20 0.18
C GLY A 73 -12.36 2.21 -0.97
N LEU A 74 -11.48 1.23 -0.81
CA LEU A 74 -11.28 0.14 -1.78
C LEU A 74 -12.31 -0.98 -1.62
N ILE A 75 -12.88 -1.17 -0.43
CA ILE A 75 -13.91 -2.19 -0.17
C ILE A 75 -15.32 -1.61 -0.02
N GLY A 76 -15.45 -0.28 -0.17
CA GLY A 76 -16.74 0.41 -0.20
C GLY A 76 -17.26 0.87 1.16
N ILE A 77 -16.40 0.93 2.17
CA ILE A 77 -16.73 1.43 3.51
C ILE A 77 -15.91 2.70 3.82
N THR A 78 -16.25 3.37 4.92
CA THR A 78 -15.50 4.54 5.43
C THR A 78 -14.19 4.13 6.11
N GLY A 79 -13.31 5.10 6.36
CA GLY A 79 -12.07 4.85 7.10
C GLY A 79 -12.33 4.42 8.54
N GLU A 80 -13.31 5.04 9.20
CA GLU A 80 -13.71 4.66 10.57
C GLU A 80 -14.23 3.23 10.63
N GLU A 81 -15.11 2.84 9.70
CA GLU A 81 -15.59 1.46 9.60
C GLU A 81 -14.45 0.47 9.31
N PHE A 82 -13.42 0.88 8.56
CA PHE A 82 -12.25 0.05 8.30
C PHE A 82 -11.36 -0.12 9.54
N ALA A 83 -11.20 0.93 10.34
CA ALA A 83 -10.40 0.92 11.57
C ALA A 83 -10.96 -0.03 12.63
N GLU A 84 -12.29 -0.18 12.67
CA GLU A 84 -13.00 -1.07 13.59
C GLU A 84 -13.07 -2.53 13.10
N LEU A 85 -12.48 -2.86 11.94
CA LEU A 85 -12.45 -4.24 11.45
C LEU A 85 -11.49 -5.11 12.25
N ASP A 86 -11.84 -6.40 12.36
CA ASP A 86 -10.92 -7.40 12.87
C ASP A 86 -9.62 -7.41 12.05
N ILE A 87 -8.49 -7.56 12.74
CA ILE A 87 -7.16 -7.57 12.11
C ILE A 87 -7.04 -8.62 11.00
N GLU A 88 -7.74 -9.75 11.12
CA GLU A 88 -7.80 -10.80 10.10
C GLU A 88 -8.41 -10.27 8.79
N VAL A 89 -9.49 -9.49 8.89
CA VAL A 89 -10.15 -8.88 7.74
C VAL A 89 -9.25 -7.83 7.10
N GLY A 90 -8.61 -6.97 7.90
CA GLY A 90 -7.63 -6.00 7.40
C GLY A 90 -6.46 -6.65 6.65
N MET A 91 -5.98 -7.80 7.14
CA MET A 91 -4.96 -8.61 6.47
C MET A 91 -5.45 -9.19 5.14
N GLN A 92 -6.68 -9.71 5.09
CA GLN A 92 -7.29 -10.23 3.86
C GLN A 92 -7.42 -9.12 2.80
N VAL A 93 -7.88 -7.93 3.17
CA VAL A 93 -8.00 -6.79 2.25
C VAL A 93 -6.63 -6.37 1.71
N THR A 94 -5.61 -6.36 2.57
CA THR A 94 -4.24 -6.05 2.17
C THR A 94 -3.66 -7.10 1.22
N ALA A 95 -3.98 -8.39 1.41
CA ALA A 95 -3.59 -9.46 0.50
C ALA A 95 -4.25 -9.29 -0.87
N GLN A 96 -5.57 -9.08 -0.92
CA GLN A 96 -6.31 -8.82 -2.16
C GLN A 96 -5.79 -7.58 -2.91
N PHE A 97 -5.41 -6.52 -2.18
CA PHE A 97 -4.83 -5.30 -2.76
C PHE A 97 -3.53 -5.56 -3.54
N LYS A 98 -2.65 -6.43 -3.02
CA LYS A 98 -1.39 -6.79 -3.70
C LYS A 98 -1.62 -7.61 -4.96
N GLU A 99 -2.75 -8.29 -5.07
CA GLU A 99 -3.10 -9.14 -6.21
C GLU A 99 -3.92 -8.40 -7.29
N LEU A 100 -4.25 -7.12 -7.07
CA LEU A 100 -5.01 -6.34 -8.04
C LEU A 100 -4.31 -6.24 -9.41
N LYS A 101 -5.10 -6.45 -10.46
CA LYS A 101 -4.64 -6.23 -11.84
C LYS A 101 -4.18 -4.77 -12.00
N GLY A 102 -2.95 -4.59 -12.46
CA GLY A 102 -2.36 -3.27 -12.68
C GLY A 102 -1.66 -2.66 -11.46
N ILE A 103 -1.53 -3.39 -10.34
CA ILE A 103 -0.83 -2.93 -9.13
C ILE A 103 0.62 -2.48 -9.41
N LYS A 104 1.32 -3.15 -10.33
CA LYS A 104 2.68 -2.77 -10.76
C LYS A 104 2.70 -1.39 -11.43
N ALA A 105 1.78 -1.14 -12.36
CA ALA A 105 1.67 0.15 -13.04
C ALA A 105 1.22 1.25 -12.08
N PHE A 106 0.34 0.92 -11.13
CA PHE A 106 -0.08 1.82 -10.08
C PHE A 106 1.10 2.33 -9.24
N PHE A 107 1.92 1.43 -8.68
CA PHE A 107 3.07 1.84 -7.88
C PHE A 107 4.18 2.54 -8.69
N GLN A 108 4.33 2.20 -9.98
CA GLN A 108 5.17 2.99 -10.89
C GLN A 108 4.69 4.44 -11.01
N LEU A 109 3.38 4.67 -11.11
CA LEU A 109 2.83 6.02 -11.15
C LEU A 109 2.98 6.73 -9.80
N VAL A 110 2.67 6.06 -8.70
CA VAL A 110 2.81 6.60 -7.34
C VAL A 110 4.24 7.10 -7.10
N SER A 111 5.25 6.26 -7.37
CA SER A 111 6.66 6.63 -7.21
C SER A 111 7.08 7.82 -8.08
N LYS A 112 6.54 7.95 -9.30
CA LYS A 112 6.78 9.12 -10.17
C LYS A 112 6.12 10.38 -9.62
N SER A 113 4.92 10.27 -9.04
CA SER A 113 4.19 11.39 -8.42
C SER A 113 4.80 11.88 -7.10
N MET A 114 5.80 11.17 -6.57
CA MET A 114 6.49 11.52 -5.33
C MET A 114 7.80 12.29 -5.54
N LYS A 115 8.26 12.42 -6.79
CA LYS A 115 9.32 13.36 -7.16
C LYS A 115 8.81 14.80 -7.08
#